data_AF-A0A376KM98-F1
#
_entry.id   AF-A0A376KM98-F1
#
_cell.length_a   1.000
_cell.length_b   1.000
_cell.length_c   1.000
_cell.angle_alpha   90.00
_cell.angle_beta   90.00
_cell.angle_gamma   90.00
#
_symmetry.space_group_name_H-M   'P 1'
#
loop_
_entity.id
_entity.type
_entity.pdbx_description
1 polymer ?
#
loop_
_entity_poly.entity_id
_entity_poly.type
_entity_poly.pdbx_seq_one_letter_code
_entity_poly.pdbx_strand_id
1 'polypeptide(L)'
;MISRKTTGDKQAFHSAHVQPVFAVLDPVYTYTLPPRQVANGVVDAFVHTVEQYVTKPVDAKIQDRFAEGILLTLIEDGPKALKEPENYDVRANVMWGATQALNGLIGAGVPQDWGNAYAGPRTDCDARSGSRANTGYRPACTVE
;
A
#
# COMPACT_ATOMS: atom_id res chain seq x y z
N MET A 1 -8.57 1.45 -7.95
CA MET A 1 -9.14 2.62 -8.63
C MET A 1 -9.45 2.25 -10.08
N ILE A 2 -10.53 2.76 -10.64
CA ILE A 2 -10.91 2.59 -12.05
C ILE A 2 -10.74 3.93 -12.77
N SER A 3 -10.15 3.88 -13.96
CA SER A 3 -9.88 5.07 -14.77
C SER A 3 -10.89 5.24 -15.89
N ARG A 4 -11.38 6.47 -16.09
CA ARG A 4 -12.21 6.85 -17.24
C ARG A 4 -11.36 7.63 -18.25
N LYS A 5 -10.91 6.95 -19.31
CA LYS A 5 -9.99 7.54 -20.31
C LYS A 5 -10.54 8.83 -20.96
N THR A 6 -11.85 8.91 -21.19
CA THR A 6 -12.48 10.07 -21.86
C THR A 6 -12.45 11.34 -21.03
N THR A 7 -12.40 11.24 -19.70
CA THR A 7 -12.41 12.40 -18.79
C THR A 7 -11.11 12.54 -18.00
N GLY A 8 -10.20 11.57 -18.10
CA GLY A 8 -8.97 11.55 -17.30
C GLY A 8 -9.20 11.21 -15.82
N ASP A 9 -10.43 10.88 -15.42
CA ASP A 9 -10.74 10.58 -14.02
C ASP A 9 -10.16 9.23 -13.59
N LYS A 10 -9.79 9.15 -12.30
CA LYS A 10 -9.39 7.92 -11.63
C LYS A 10 -10.05 7.90 -10.25
N GLN A 11 -10.97 6.96 -10.02
CA GLN A 11 -11.79 6.91 -8.80
C GLN A 11 -11.72 5.54 -8.12
N ALA A 12 -11.87 5.51 -6.80
CA ALA A 12 -11.95 4.27 -6.02
C ALA A 12 -13.42 3.94 -5.67
N PHE A 13 -13.71 2.66 -5.50
CA PHE A 13 -14.97 2.19 -4.90
C PHE A 13 -14.65 0.99 -4.00
N HIS A 14 -15.51 0.75 -3.01
CA HIS A 14 -15.36 -0.36 -2.06
C HIS A 14 -16.73 -0.98 -1.78
N SER A 15 -16.82 -2.31 -1.79
CA SER A 15 -18.03 -3.07 -1.49
C SER A 15 -17.66 -4.46 -1.01
N ALA A 16 -18.34 -4.96 0.03
CA ALA A 16 -18.12 -6.32 0.51
C ALA A 16 -18.40 -7.38 -0.58
N HIS A 17 -19.25 -7.05 -1.56
CA HIS A 17 -19.61 -7.96 -2.66
C HIS A 17 -18.52 -8.13 -3.72
N VAL A 18 -17.49 -7.28 -3.74
CA VAL A 18 -16.35 -7.40 -4.68
C VAL A 18 -15.07 -7.92 -4.01
N GLN A 19 -15.15 -8.30 -2.74
CA GLN A 19 -14.03 -8.95 -2.06
C GLN A 19 -13.81 -10.35 -2.68
N PRO A 20 -12.57 -10.70 -3.06
CA PRO A 20 -12.29 -12.04 -3.56
C PRO A 20 -12.61 -13.11 -2.51
N VAL A 21 -13.24 -14.21 -2.93
CA VAL A 21 -13.57 -15.35 -2.06
C VAL A 21 -12.30 -16.06 -1.57
N PHE A 22 -11.28 -16.11 -2.42
CA PHE A 22 -9.96 -16.65 -2.10
C PHE A 22 -8.88 -15.92 -2.91
N ALA A 23 -7.65 -15.98 -2.43
CA ALA A 23 -6.46 -15.52 -3.15
C ALA A 23 -5.38 -16.60 -3.04
N VAL A 24 -4.78 -16.97 -4.17
CA VAL A 24 -3.66 -17.92 -4.22
C VAL A 24 -2.38 -17.12 -4.32
N LEU A 25 -1.48 -17.31 -3.36
CA LEU A 25 -0.21 -16.61 -3.27
C LEU A 25 0.90 -17.66 -3.35
N ASP A 26 1.53 -17.79 -4.52
CA ASP A 26 2.67 -18.67 -4.76
C ASP A 26 3.93 -17.82 -5.00
N PRO A 27 4.94 -17.88 -4.11
CA PRO A 27 6.20 -17.14 -4.24
C PRO A 27 6.96 -17.45 -5.53
N VAL A 28 6.81 -18.65 -6.10
CA VAL A 28 7.53 -19.06 -7.32
C VAL A 28 7.12 -18.21 -8.52
N TYR A 29 5.86 -17.78 -8.59
CA TYR A 29 5.40 -16.86 -9.65
C TYR A 29 6.05 -15.48 -9.58
N THR A 30 6.71 -15.15 -8.47
CA THR A 30 7.43 -13.89 -8.32
C THR A 30 8.86 -13.96 -8.87
N TYR A 31 9.39 -15.14 -9.17
CA TYR A 31 10.79 -15.32 -9.60
C TYR A 31 11.09 -14.58 -10.91
N THR A 32 10.11 -14.53 -11.82
CA THR A 32 10.25 -13.91 -13.13
C THR A 32 10.05 -12.39 -13.12
N LEU A 33 9.81 -11.77 -11.96
CA LEU A 33 9.65 -10.32 -11.87
C LEU A 33 10.99 -9.62 -12.17
N PRO A 34 11.00 -8.55 -13.00
CA PRO A 34 12.18 -7.72 -13.16
C PRO A 34 12.63 -7.12 -11.82
N PRO A 35 13.94 -6.95 -11.57
CA PRO A 35 14.46 -6.38 -10.32
C PRO A 35 13.81 -5.05 -9.93
N ARG A 36 13.47 -4.20 -10.91
CA ARG A 36 12.74 -2.94 -10.68
C ARG A 36 11.38 -3.16 -10.02
N GLN A 37 10.62 -4.17 -10.45
CA GLN A 37 9.31 -4.46 -9.86
C GLN A 37 9.44 -5.06 -8.46
N VAL A 38 10.45 -5.90 -8.23
CA VAL A 38 10.75 -6.43 -6.89
C VAL A 38 11.09 -5.30 -5.93
N ALA A 39 12.00 -4.41 -6.31
CA ALA A 39 12.38 -3.25 -5.50
C ALA A 39 11.18 -2.33 -5.22
N ASN A 40 10.37 -2.04 -6.25
CA ASN A 40 9.17 -1.24 -6.10
C ASN A 40 8.16 -1.89 -5.13
N GLY A 41 7.94 -3.21 -5.23
CA GLY A 41 7.02 -3.92 -4.34
C GLY A 41 7.46 -3.92 -2.88
N VAL A 42 8.77 -4.09 -2.62
CA VAL A 42 9.33 -3.99 -1.26
C VAL A 42 9.14 -2.59 -0.69
N VAL A 43 9.45 -1.54 -1.47
CA VAL A 43 9.30 -0.14 -1.03
C VAL A 43 7.83 0.21 -0.81
N ASP A 44 6.94 -0.23 -1.70
CA ASP A 44 5.48 -0.01 -1.57
C ASP A 44 4.95 -0.63 -0.28
N ALA A 45 5.27 -1.91 -0.01
CA ALA A 45 4.89 -2.59 1.23
C ALA A 45 5.46 -1.90 2.48
N PHE A 46 6.70 -1.41 2.41
CA PHE A 46 7.34 -0.69 3.50
C PHE A 46 6.61 0.62 3.80
N VAL A 47 6.31 1.42 2.77
CA VAL A 47 5.59 2.70 2.91
C VAL A 47 4.18 2.45 3.43
N HIS A 48 3.45 1.47 2.89
CA HIS A 48 2.12 1.09 3.39
C HIS A 48 2.12 0.77 4.89
N THR A 49 3.15 0.08 5.36
CA THR A 49 3.30 -0.24 6.79
C THR A 49 3.57 1.03 7.62
N VAL A 50 4.47 1.90 7.15
CA VAL A 50 4.80 3.17 7.82
C VAL A 50 3.60 4.10 7.91
N GLU A 51 2.80 4.20 6.85
CA GLU A 51 1.58 5.03 6.78
C GLU A 51 0.53 4.63 7.83
N GLN A 52 0.57 3.41 8.34
CA GLN A 52 -0.33 2.90 9.39
C GLN A 52 0.30 2.87 10.79
N TYR A 53 1.60 3.14 10.90
CA TYR A 53 2.38 2.99 12.14
C TYR A 53 3.02 4.29 12.62
N VAL A 54 3.71 5.01 11.73
CA VAL A 54 4.43 6.25 12.07
C VAL A 54 3.46 7.43 12.00
N THR A 55 2.50 7.44 12.92
CA THR A 55 1.40 8.40 12.94
C THR A 55 1.34 9.14 14.27
N LYS A 56 0.52 8.68 15.23
CA LYS A 56 0.43 9.25 16.58
C LYS A 56 0.47 8.11 17.60
N PRO A 57 1.12 8.31 18.76
CA PRO A 57 1.13 7.29 19.81
C PRO A 57 -0.28 7.09 20.38
N VAL A 58 -0.79 5.86 20.34
CA VAL A 58 -2.14 5.49 20.81
C VAL A 58 -2.16 4.25 21.73
N ASP A 59 -0.98 3.78 22.17
CA ASP A 59 -0.79 2.58 23.01
C ASP A 59 -1.38 1.28 22.40
N ALA A 60 -1.36 1.19 21.07
CA ALA A 60 -1.83 0.03 20.31
C ALA A 60 -0.72 -1.02 20.14
N LYS A 61 -0.29 -1.61 21.26
CA LYS A 61 0.90 -2.49 21.32
C LYS A 61 0.90 -3.62 20.28
N ILE A 62 -0.26 -4.21 19.95
CA ILE A 62 -0.32 -5.31 18.97
C ILE A 62 -0.06 -4.80 17.55
N GLN A 63 -0.72 -3.70 17.17
CA GLN A 63 -0.54 -3.05 15.87
C GLN A 63 0.91 -2.59 15.70
N ASP A 64 1.50 -1.98 16.73
CA ASP A 64 2.89 -1.54 16.72
C ASP A 64 3.85 -2.72 16.48
N ARG A 65 3.71 -3.81 17.26
CA ARG A 65 4.58 -4.99 17.11
C ARG A 65 4.43 -5.68 15.75
N PHE A 66 3.22 -5.70 15.20
CA PHE A 66 2.99 -6.31 13.89
C PHE A 66 3.58 -5.44 12.78
N ALA A 67 3.42 -4.12 12.86
CA ALA A 67 4.05 -3.20 11.91
C ALA A 67 5.59 -3.29 11.98
N GLU A 68 6.18 -3.25 13.18
CA GLU A 68 7.62 -3.42 13.40
C GLU A 68 8.14 -4.73 12.81
N GLY A 69 7.43 -5.84 13.03
CA GLY A 69 7.78 -7.15 12.47
C GLY A 69 7.81 -7.15 10.95
N ILE A 70 6.80 -6.56 10.30
CA ILE A 70 6.75 -6.44 8.83
C ILE A 70 7.94 -5.62 8.32
N LEU A 71 8.23 -4.46 8.94
CA LEU A 71 9.33 -3.59 8.52
C LEU A 71 10.68 -4.29 8.64
N LEU A 72 10.92 -5.00 9.74
CA LEU A 72 12.15 -5.77 9.96
C LEU A 72 12.31 -6.88 8.91
N THR A 73 11.26 -7.66 8.65
CA THR A 73 11.29 -8.70 7.60
C THR A 73 11.60 -8.11 6.22
N LEU A 74 10.99 -6.97 5.86
CA LEU A 74 11.25 -6.33 4.57
C LEU A 74 12.69 -5.77 4.46
N ILE A 75 13.26 -5.26 5.56
CA ILE A 75 14.67 -4.81 5.60
C ILE A 75 15.62 -6.00 5.45
N GLU A 76 15.32 -7.13 6.11
CA GLU A 76 16.16 -8.32 6.12
C GLU A 76 16.14 -9.08 4.79
N ASP A 77 14.96 -9.26 4.19
CA ASP A 77 14.77 -10.12 3.02
C ASP A 77 14.53 -9.37 1.71
N GLY A 78 14.12 -8.09 1.76
CA GLY A 78 13.94 -7.26 0.56
C GLY A 78 15.20 -7.16 -0.31
N PRO A 79 16.38 -6.83 0.25
CA PRO A 79 17.63 -6.82 -0.50
C PRO A 79 18.06 -8.20 -1.00
N LYS A 80 17.73 -9.26 -0.25
CA LYS A 80 18.01 -10.65 -0.66
C LYS A 80 17.15 -11.03 -1.87
N ALA A 81 15.89 -10.61 -1.94
CA ALA A 81 15.02 -10.89 -3.08
C ALA A 81 15.54 -10.32 -4.41
N LEU A 82 16.41 -9.30 -4.37
CA LEU A 82 17.09 -8.75 -5.55
C LEU A 82 18.37 -9.52 -5.92
N LYS A 83 19.09 -10.04 -4.92
CA LYS A 83 20.36 -10.77 -5.11
C LYS A 83 20.15 -12.25 -5.39
N GLU A 84 19.10 -12.83 -4.81
CA GLU A 84 18.75 -14.24 -4.81
C GLU A 84 17.29 -14.39 -5.27
N PRO A 85 16.98 -14.08 -6.54
CA PRO A 85 15.60 -13.96 -7.02
C PRO A 85 14.80 -15.27 -6.97
N GLU A 86 15.48 -16.42 -6.97
CA GLU A 86 14.84 -17.75 -6.94
C GLU A 86 14.94 -18.45 -5.57
N ASN A 87 15.38 -17.72 -4.52
CA ASN A 87 15.37 -18.23 -3.15
C ASN A 87 13.95 -18.22 -2.58
N TYR A 88 13.34 -19.40 -2.48
CA TYR A 88 11.94 -19.56 -2.08
C TYR A 88 11.59 -18.87 -0.76
N ASP A 89 12.37 -19.10 0.29
CA ASP A 89 12.08 -18.59 1.62
C ASP A 89 12.13 -17.05 1.65
N VAL A 90 13.12 -16.47 0.97
CA VAL A 90 13.24 -15.01 0.81
C VAL A 90 12.04 -14.44 0.08
N ARG A 91 11.62 -15.07 -1.03
CA ARG A 91 10.46 -14.60 -1.81
C ARG A 91 9.15 -14.77 -1.02
N ALA A 92 9.02 -15.86 -0.26
CA ALA A 92 7.86 -16.13 0.58
C ALA A 92 7.73 -15.11 1.71
N ASN A 93 8.82 -14.79 2.41
CA ASN A 93 8.85 -13.79 3.47
C ASN A 93 8.49 -12.40 2.95
N VAL A 94 9.06 -11.98 1.82
CA VAL A 94 8.72 -10.70 1.19
C VAL A 94 7.26 -10.67 0.74
N MET A 95 6.76 -11.73 0.10
CA MET A 95 5.38 -11.82 -0.37
C MET A 95 4.38 -11.77 0.80
N TRP A 96 4.67 -12.48 1.89
CA TRP A 96 3.82 -12.50 3.07
C TRP A 96 3.88 -11.18 3.85
N GLY A 97 5.08 -10.61 4.01
CA GLY A 97 5.25 -9.28 4.60
C GLY A 97 4.46 -8.21 3.84
N ALA A 98 4.53 -8.21 2.51
CA ALA A 98 3.73 -7.33 1.67
C ALA A 98 2.22 -7.59 1.82
N THR A 99 1.80 -8.86 1.92
CA THR A 99 0.38 -9.19 2.13
C THR A 99 -0.14 -8.61 3.45
N GLN A 100 0.64 -8.74 4.53
CA GLN A 100 0.27 -8.23 5.86
C GLN A 100 0.28 -6.71 5.93
N ALA A 101 1.17 -6.04 5.19
CA ALA A 101 1.20 -4.58 5.08
C ALA A 101 -0.10 -4.00 4.52
N LEU A 102 -0.84 -4.74 3.68
CA LEU A 102 -2.08 -4.28 3.05
C LEU A 102 -3.35 -4.99 3.56
N ASN A 103 -3.24 -5.93 4.51
CA ASN A 103 -4.37 -6.74 4.98
C ASN A 103 -5.39 -5.96 5.83
N GLY A 104 -4.98 -4.81 6.38
CA GLY A 104 -5.81 -3.96 7.25
C GLY A 104 -5.63 -4.20 8.75
N LEU A 105 -5.05 -5.33 9.15
CA LEU A 105 -4.82 -5.67 10.57
C LEU A 105 -4.02 -4.62 11.33
N ILE A 106 -2.88 -4.18 10.77
CA ILE A 106 -2.02 -3.18 11.42
C ILE A 106 -2.64 -1.77 11.46
N GLY A 107 -3.65 -1.51 10.63
CA GLY A 107 -4.37 -0.24 10.60
C GLY A 107 -5.66 -0.22 11.42
N ALA A 108 -6.06 -1.36 12.00
CA ALA A 108 -7.34 -1.49 12.69
C ALA A 108 -7.31 -0.73 14.02
N GLY A 109 -8.11 0.34 14.12
CA GLY A 109 -8.25 1.13 15.35
C GLY A 109 -7.09 2.10 15.63
N VAL A 110 -6.19 2.34 14.66
CA VAL A 110 -5.07 3.29 14.79
C VAL A 110 -5.17 4.44 13.78
N PRO A 111 -4.58 5.61 14.07
CA PRO A 111 -4.46 6.69 13.09
C PRO A 111 -3.61 6.25 11.90
N GLN A 112 -3.98 6.71 10.70
CA GLN A 112 -3.28 6.42 9.45
C GLN A 112 -2.95 7.73 8.74
N ASP A 113 -1.76 7.83 8.16
CA ASP A 113 -1.32 8.93 7.33
C ASP A 113 -1.13 8.42 5.91
N TRP A 114 -1.97 8.88 4.98
CA TRP A 114 -1.93 8.47 3.57
C TRP A 114 -1.40 9.58 2.65
N GLY A 115 -0.73 10.60 3.22
CA GLY A 115 -0.26 11.77 2.50
C GLY A 115 0.70 11.43 1.34
N ASN A 116 1.51 10.37 1.48
CA ASN A 116 2.46 9.97 0.44
C ASN A 116 1.78 9.09 -0.62
N ALA A 117 0.83 8.23 -0.24
CA ALA A 117 0.07 7.39 -1.17
C ALA A 117 -0.87 8.17 -2.11
N TYR A 118 -1.42 9.31 -1.67
CA TYR A 118 -2.31 10.14 -2.50
C TYR A 118 -1.56 11.14 -3.41
N ALA A 119 -0.24 11.28 -3.27
CA ALA A 119 0.62 12.17 -4.07
C ALA A 119 0.98 11.60 -5.46
N GLY A 120 0.00 11.04 -6.19
CA GLY A 120 0.16 10.63 -7.58
C GLY A 120 0.49 11.82 -8.52
N PRO A 121 0.79 11.59 -9.82
CA PRO A 121 1.46 12.54 -10.72
C PRO A 121 0.69 13.84 -11.08
N ARG A 122 -0.37 14.19 -10.36
CA ARG A 122 -0.99 15.52 -10.40
C ARG A 122 -0.41 16.36 -9.27
N THR A 123 0.72 17.01 -9.54
CA THR A 123 1.34 18.01 -8.65
C THR A 123 0.64 19.38 -8.72
N ASP A 124 -0.61 19.47 -9.18
CA ASP A 124 -1.33 20.74 -9.33
C ASP A 124 -2.58 20.89 -8.44
N CYS A 125 -2.96 19.85 -7.67
CA CYS A 125 -4.14 19.93 -6.81
C CYS A 125 -3.72 20.09 -5.34
N ASP A 126 -3.73 21.35 -4.89
CA ASP A 126 -3.43 21.85 -3.54
C ASP A 126 -3.78 20.85 -2.42
N ALA A 127 -2.77 20.50 -1.63
CA ALA A 127 -2.87 19.66 -0.44
C ALA A 127 -3.62 20.42 0.66
N ARG A 128 -4.95 20.38 0.63
CA ARG A 128 -5.80 20.77 1.77
C ARG A 128 -6.80 19.68 2.11
N SER A 129 -6.32 18.61 2.76
CA SER A 129 -7.17 17.65 3.47
C SER A 129 -7.47 18.15 4.89
N GLY A 130 -8.24 19.24 4.98
CA GLY A 130 -8.97 19.64 6.18
C GLY A 130 -10.46 19.42 5.97
N SER A 131 -11.03 18.48 6.74
CA SER A 131 -12.46 18.13 6.89
C SER A 131 -13.45 18.76 5.91
N ARG A 132 -14.06 17.94 5.04
CA ARG A 132 -15.44 18.17 4.62
C ARG A 132 -16.08 16.86 4.18
N ALA A 133 -16.80 16.27 5.14
CA ALA A 133 -17.83 15.29 4.86
C ALA A 133 -18.91 15.89 3.96
N ASN A 134 -19.41 15.06 3.05
CA ASN A 134 -20.77 15.11 2.52
C ASN A 134 -21.23 16.45 1.90
N THR A 135 -20.91 16.69 0.63
CA THR A 135 -21.79 17.40 -0.32
C THR A 135 -21.32 17.11 -1.74
N GLY A 136 -22.28 16.83 -2.62
CA GLY A 136 -22.06 16.39 -3.99
C GLY A 136 -21.37 17.41 -4.89
N TYR A 137 -20.93 16.90 -6.04
CA TYR A 137 -20.48 17.64 -7.22
C TYR A 137 -19.25 18.55 -7.01
N ARG A 138 -18.07 18.03 -7.33
CA ARG A 138 -16.91 18.90 -7.59
C ARG A 138 -17.02 19.46 -9.01
N PRO A 139 -16.88 20.78 -9.23
CA PRO A 139 -16.87 21.34 -10.58
C PRO A 139 -15.59 20.88 -11.30
N ALA A 140 -15.70 20.70 -12.61
CA ALA A 140 -14.59 20.31 -13.47
C ALA A 140 -13.48 21.36 -13.40
N CYS A 141 -12.27 20.93 -13.05
CA CYS A 141 -11.07 21.75 -13.25
C CYS A 141 -10.91 22.00 -14.76
N THR A 142 -11.02 23.25 -15.17
CA THR A 142 -10.72 23.70 -16.52
C THR A 142 -9.21 23.75 -16.75
N VAL A 143 -8.80 23.33 -17.93
CA VAL A 143 -7.41 23.36 -18.41
C VAL A 143 -7.12 24.77 -18.92
N GLU A 144 -6.15 25.46 -18.33
CA GLU A 144 -5.33 26.48 -19.01
C GLU A 144 -3.88 26.04 -18.97
#